data_AF-A0A8C9S0L0-F1
#
_entry.id   AF-A0A8C9S0L0-F1
#
_cell.length_a   1.000
_cell.length_b   1.000
_cell.length_c   1.000
_cell.angle_alpha   90.00
_cell.angle_beta   90.00
_cell.angle_gamma   90.00
#
_symmetry.space_group_name_H-M   'P 1'
#
loop_
_entity.id
_entity.type
_entity.pdbx_description
1 polymer ?
#
loop_
_entity_poly.entity_id
_entity_poly.type
_entity_poly.pdbx_seq_one_letter_code
_entity_poly.pdbx_strand_id
1 'polypeptide(L)'
;MARDRLWNGLALRGCLLVGALCFALHIYLDFGRRARPPLQGGVGSGPTGRSARGVRQGTSRRTGDAKRGEDEPITHWGPALQPHKKTVRWHIDLQPWAGPLHSLEDEAMRFLTYIKTPQVRCAPPAGGALADDLQGLAGPWQVCLDERYGLSQRIGNKQCRVYSLGLGMDARALELSLARVGCEVHRFDPSGSQAHLHDSAMWHHSLSVGWRDPNPAVPQLRRRGTTKKLATILSEFGHRKIDVLKADMESAEWKILENLILEDVLEHIGQLLVEIHLHWAGFEVGGDDAAVVRYWYSLLKELERSHFRLFYSHAYSGRPRLFLHRNLFNTTSAYTLGWVNSKWRPR
;
A
#
# COMPACT_ATOMS: atom_id res chain seq x y z
N MET A 1 59.31 17.95 -22.61
CA MET A 1 58.02 18.68 -22.70
C MET A 1 56.91 17.92 -23.42
N ALA A 2 57.04 17.54 -24.71
CA ALA A 2 55.94 16.85 -25.41
C ALA A 2 55.74 15.38 -24.99
N ARG A 3 56.85 14.64 -24.82
CA ARG A 3 56.88 13.20 -24.51
C ARG A 3 56.27 12.87 -23.14
N ASP A 4 56.40 13.77 -22.18
CA ASP A 4 56.00 13.59 -20.78
C ASP A 4 54.46 13.67 -20.62
N ARG A 5 53.81 14.53 -21.40
CA ARG A 5 52.34 14.66 -21.43
C ARG A 5 51.66 13.39 -21.97
N LEU A 6 52.27 12.73 -22.96
CA LEU A 6 51.79 11.46 -23.51
C LEU A 6 51.88 10.32 -22.48
N TRP A 7 52.99 10.23 -21.74
CA TRP A 7 53.16 9.23 -20.69
C TRP A 7 52.14 9.41 -19.55
N ASN A 8 51.94 10.64 -19.07
CA ASN A 8 50.95 10.92 -18.03
C ASN A 8 49.51 10.62 -18.49
N GLY A 9 49.18 10.89 -19.76
CA GLY A 9 47.87 10.55 -20.33
C GLY A 9 47.61 9.04 -20.45
N LEU A 10 48.65 8.25 -20.76
CA LEU A 10 48.57 6.79 -20.78
C LEU A 10 48.47 6.20 -19.37
N ALA A 11 49.27 6.70 -18.42
CA ALA A 11 49.22 6.28 -17.01
C ALA A 11 47.82 6.53 -16.40
N LEU A 12 47.23 7.71 -16.62
CA LEU A 12 45.90 8.04 -16.12
C LEU A 12 44.81 7.10 -16.69
N ARG A 13 44.88 6.77 -17.99
CA ARG A 13 43.98 5.79 -18.62
C ARG A 13 44.18 4.38 -18.07
N GLY A 14 45.42 3.97 -17.80
CA GLY A 14 45.72 2.71 -17.12
C GLY A 14 45.09 2.62 -15.73
N CYS A 15 45.27 3.65 -14.89
CA CYS A 15 44.68 3.70 -13.56
C CYS A 15 43.14 3.65 -13.57
N LEU A 16 42.50 4.32 -14.53
CA LEU A 16 41.03 4.28 -14.69
C LEU A 16 40.53 2.87 -15.10
N LEU A 17 41.23 2.19 -16.01
CA LEU A 17 40.89 0.81 -16.40
C LEU A 17 41.09 -0.19 -15.26
N VAL A 18 42.18 -0.07 -14.49
CA VAL A 18 42.42 -0.89 -13.29
C VAL A 18 41.36 -0.61 -12.22
N GLY A 19 40.99 0.65 -11.99
CA GLY A 19 39.91 1.02 -11.07
C GLY A 19 38.56 0.40 -11.46
N ALA A 20 38.20 0.45 -12.75
CA ALA A 20 36.99 -0.16 -13.27
C ALA A 20 36.99 -1.69 -13.13
N LEU A 21 38.12 -2.36 -13.41
CA LEU A 21 38.28 -3.81 -13.22
C LEU A 21 38.18 -4.21 -11.74
N CYS A 22 38.81 -3.47 -10.83
CA CYS A 22 38.70 -3.70 -9.39
C CYS A 22 37.26 -3.52 -8.89
N PHE A 23 36.55 -2.50 -9.37
CA PHE A 23 35.14 -2.26 -9.02
C PHE A 23 34.21 -3.37 -9.53
N ALA A 24 34.39 -3.80 -10.79
CA ALA A 24 33.65 -4.92 -11.37
C ALA A 24 33.93 -6.24 -10.63
N LEU A 25 35.19 -6.50 -10.26
CA LEU A 25 35.57 -7.66 -9.45
C LEU A 25 34.94 -7.62 -8.04
N HIS A 26 34.85 -6.43 -7.43
CA HIS A 26 34.21 -6.26 -6.13
C HIS A 26 32.71 -6.56 -6.19
N ILE A 27 32.01 -6.03 -7.20
CA ILE A 27 30.58 -6.34 -7.46
C ILE A 27 30.39 -7.85 -7.69
N TYR A 28 31.24 -8.47 -8.51
CA TYR A 28 31.18 -9.91 -8.81
C TYR A 28 31.36 -10.78 -7.55
N LEU A 29 32.32 -10.43 -6.68
CA LEU A 29 32.56 -11.14 -5.43
C LEU A 29 31.43 -10.95 -4.41
N ASP A 30 30.83 -9.77 -4.33
CA ASP A 30 29.74 -9.51 -3.37
C ASP A 30 28.40 -10.15 -3.81
N PHE A 31 28.13 -10.22 -5.12
CA PHE A 31 27.03 -11.04 -5.65
C PHE A 31 27.30 -12.55 -5.52
N GLY A 32 28.53 -13.00 -5.82
CA GLY A 32 28.93 -14.40 -5.67
C GLY A 32 28.79 -14.93 -4.24
N ARG A 33 28.92 -14.05 -3.23
CA ARG A 33 28.69 -14.38 -1.81
C ARG A 33 27.21 -14.51 -1.42
N ARG A 34 26.28 -13.99 -2.21
CA ARG A 34 24.82 -14.11 -1.97
C ARG A 34 24.20 -15.35 -2.64
N ALA A 35 24.93 -16.01 -3.53
CA ALA A 35 24.45 -17.15 -4.33
C ALA A 35 24.87 -18.53 -3.76
N ARG A 36 24.76 -18.73 -2.44
CA ARG A 36 24.93 -20.06 -1.80
C ARG A 36 23.71 -20.42 -0.94
N PRO A 37 22.91 -21.44 -1.29
CA PRO A 37 21.91 -21.98 -0.38
C PRO A 37 22.61 -22.70 0.79
N PRO A 38 22.04 -22.68 2.00
CA PRO A 38 22.60 -23.42 3.13
C PRO A 38 22.41 -24.93 2.92
N LEU A 39 23.49 -25.69 3.09
CA LEU A 39 23.45 -27.16 3.13
C LEU A 39 22.63 -27.63 4.34
N GLN A 40 21.74 -28.59 4.13
CA GLN A 40 21.02 -29.25 5.23
C GLN A 40 21.97 -30.15 6.02
N GLY A 41 22.57 -29.61 7.08
CA GLY A 41 23.32 -30.38 8.07
C GLY A 41 22.37 -31.20 8.94
N GLY A 42 22.19 -32.48 8.61
CA GLY A 42 21.44 -33.41 9.45
C GLY A 42 22.21 -33.74 10.73
N VAL A 43 21.58 -33.51 11.89
CA VAL A 43 22.08 -33.96 13.20
C VAL A 43 20.95 -34.71 13.91
N GLY A 44 21.07 -36.03 13.97
CA GLY A 44 20.20 -36.88 14.78
C GLY A 44 20.89 -37.25 16.09
N SER A 45 20.33 -36.82 17.21
CA SER A 45 20.71 -37.31 18.55
C SER A 45 19.52 -37.22 19.51
N GLY A 46 19.12 -38.38 20.05
CA GLY A 46 18.27 -38.43 21.24
C GLY A 46 19.05 -38.05 22.50
N PRO A 47 18.36 -37.96 23.66
CA PRO A 47 18.20 -39.22 24.39
C PRO A 47 16.81 -39.47 25.01
N THR A 48 16.62 -40.71 25.45
CA THR A 48 15.43 -41.27 26.12
C THR A 48 15.22 -40.74 27.55
N GLY A 49 13.96 -40.58 28.01
CA GLY A 49 13.72 -39.91 29.32
C GLY A 49 12.41 -40.15 30.10
N ARG A 50 11.85 -41.37 30.12
CA ARG A 50 10.79 -41.88 31.06
C ARG A 50 9.41 -41.17 31.14
N SER A 51 8.36 -41.99 31.18
CA SER A 51 6.99 -41.62 31.56
C SER A 51 6.79 -41.64 33.08
N ALA A 52 5.92 -40.77 33.61
CA ALA A 52 5.25 -40.97 34.90
C ALA A 52 3.77 -40.49 34.82
N ARG A 53 2.84 -41.30 35.32
CA ARG A 53 1.40 -40.93 35.44
C ARG A 53 1.16 -40.20 36.77
N GLY A 54 0.24 -39.24 36.79
CA GLY A 54 -0.10 -38.45 37.98
C GLY A 54 -1.54 -37.93 38.00
N VAL A 55 -2.53 -38.82 38.00
CA VAL A 55 -3.95 -38.43 38.18
C VAL A 55 -4.24 -38.20 39.66
N ARG A 56 -4.86 -37.06 40.01
CA ARG A 56 -5.62 -36.90 41.26
C ARG A 56 -6.78 -35.92 41.09
N GLN A 57 -7.99 -36.40 41.35
CA GLN A 57 -9.16 -35.57 41.64
C GLN A 57 -9.13 -35.10 43.10
N GLY A 58 -9.83 -34.01 43.43
CA GLY A 58 -9.94 -33.52 44.81
C GLY A 58 -10.98 -32.40 44.93
N THR A 59 -12.20 -32.75 45.31
CA THR A 59 -13.34 -31.82 45.44
C THR A 59 -13.69 -31.50 46.90
N SER A 60 -14.37 -30.36 47.12
CA SER A 60 -15.46 -30.14 48.11
C SER A 60 -15.17 -29.32 49.38
N ARG A 61 -15.78 -28.10 49.44
CA ARG A 61 -16.42 -27.41 50.61
C ARG A 61 -15.48 -27.06 51.80
N ARG A 62 -15.79 -26.23 52.82
CA ARG A 62 -16.95 -25.42 53.33
C ARG A 62 -16.35 -24.30 54.27
N THR A 63 -16.95 -23.24 54.84
CA THR A 63 -18.31 -22.64 54.98
C THR A 63 -18.18 -21.14 55.36
N GLY A 64 -19.24 -20.33 55.22
CA GLY A 64 -19.42 -19.04 55.95
C GLY A 64 -18.99 -17.77 55.20
N ASP A 65 -19.54 -16.58 55.47
CA ASP A 65 -20.74 -16.27 56.29
C ASP A 65 -21.44 -14.98 55.79
N ALA A 66 -22.64 -14.68 56.27
CA ALA A 66 -23.56 -13.69 55.69
C ALA A 66 -23.56 -12.32 56.39
N LYS A 67 -23.91 -11.27 55.62
CA LYS A 67 -24.64 -10.10 56.13
C LYS A 67 -25.51 -9.45 55.05
N ARG A 68 -26.65 -8.90 55.47
CA ARG A 68 -27.70 -8.31 54.64
C ARG A 68 -27.73 -6.80 54.88
N GLY A 69 -27.78 -6.02 53.80
CA GLY A 69 -28.04 -4.59 53.81
C GLY A 69 -28.95 -4.28 52.63
N GLU A 70 -29.99 -3.48 52.84
CA GLU A 70 -30.98 -3.12 51.83
C GLU A 70 -30.80 -1.64 51.48
N ASP A 71 -30.47 -1.36 50.22
CA ASP A 71 -30.54 -0.04 49.62
C ASP A 71 -30.83 -0.20 48.11
N GLU A 72 -31.85 0.50 47.64
CA GLU A 72 -32.20 0.70 46.21
C GLU A 72 -32.40 2.21 45.98
N PRO A 73 -32.43 2.73 44.74
CA PRO A 73 -32.35 2.04 43.45
C PRO A 73 -31.28 2.62 42.49
N ILE A 74 -31.24 2.12 41.25
CA ILE A 74 -31.22 2.89 39.97
C ILE A 74 -30.87 1.91 38.83
N THR A 75 -31.89 1.40 38.13
CA THR A 75 -31.72 0.47 37.01
C THR A 75 -31.73 1.21 35.66
N HIS A 76 -30.61 1.86 35.32
CA HIS A 76 -30.38 2.39 33.96
C HIS A 76 -29.19 1.69 33.28
N TRP A 77 -29.43 0.45 32.84
CA TRP A 77 -28.53 -0.28 31.93
C TRP A 77 -29.29 -0.72 30.69
N GLY A 78 -29.15 0.06 29.61
CA GLY A 78 -29.51 -0.41 28.27
C GLY A 78 -28.61 -1.57 27.84
N PRO A 79 -29.01 -2.40 26.86
CA PRO A 79 -28.23 -3.55 26.43
C PRO A 79 -26.86 -3.10 25.93
N ALA A 80 -25.80 -3.60 26.59
CA ALA A 80 -24.43 -3.30 26.20
C ALA A 80 -24.20 -3.74 24.75
N LEU A 81 -23.75 -2.82 23.91
CA LEU A 81 -23.38 -3.09 22.52
C LEU A 81 -22.26 -4.14 22.50
N GLN A 82 -22.61 -5.39 22.21
CA GLN A 82 -21.62 -6.46 22.09
C GLN A 82 -20.65 -6.11 20.95
N PRO A 83 -19.33 -6.07 21.19
CA PRO A 83 -18.36 -5.89 20.13
C PRO A 83 -18.54 -6.99 19.09
N HIS A 84 -18.89 -6.62 17.86
CA HIS A 84 -18.88 -7.56 16.74
C HIS A 84 -17.49 -8.15 16.63
N LYS A 85 -17.36 -9.45 16.92
CA LYS A 85 -16.13 -10.21 16.69
C LYS A 85 -15.92 -10.35 15.19
N LYS A 86 -15.31 -9.33 14.57
CA LYS A 86 -14.88 -9.37 13.16
C LYS A 86 -14.08 -10.66 12.94
N THR A 87 -14.56 -11.52 12.03
CA THR A 87 -13.87 -12.75 11.65
C THR A 87 -12.63 -12.39 10.86
N VAL A 88 -11.44 -12.70 11.37
CA VAL A 88 -10.18 -12.32 10.72
C VAL A 88 -10.06 -13.03 9.37
N ARG A 89 -10.06 -12.24 8.29
CA ARG A 89 -9.88 -12.71 6.91
C ARG A 89 -8.38 -12.75 6.61
N TRP A 90 -7.87 -13.92 6.25
CA TRP A 90 -6.43 -14.14 6.04
C TRP A 90 -6.00 -14.20 4.57
N HIS A 91 -6.96 -14.15 3.63
CA HIS A 91 -6.73 -14.22 2.20
C HIS A 91 -7.89 -13.59 1.42
N ILE A 92 -7.65 -13.24 0.15
CA ILE A 92 -8.66 -12.72 -0.77
C ILE A 92 -9.43 -13.88 -1.40
N ASP A 93 -10.76 -13.79 -1.39
CA ASP A 93 -11.62 -14.72 -2.12
C ASP A 93 -11.55 -14.43 -3.63
N LEU A 94 -10.75 -15.21 -4.34
CA LEU A 94 -10.55 -15.03 -5.79
C LEU A 94 -11.88 -15.19 -6.54
N GLN A 95 -12.18 -14.24 -7.43
CA GLN A 95 -13.31 -14.31 -8.34
C GLN A 95 -13.27 -15.61 -9.16
N PRO A 96 -14.41 -16.12 -9.68
CA PRO A 96 -14.39 -17.21 -10.66
C PRO A 96 -13.50 -16.87 -11.86
N TRP A 97 -12.92 -17.89 -12.50
CA TRP A 97 -12.19 -17.70 -13.76
C TRP A 97 -13.07 -17.04 -14.82
N ALA A 98 -12.46 -16.22 -15.68
CA ALA A 98 -13.17 -15.47 -16.73
C ALA A 98 -13.80 -16.37 -17.80
N GLY A 99 -13.18 -17.51 -18.12
CA GLY A 99 -13.66 -18.51 -19.06
C GLY A 99 -13.24 -19.93 -18.65
N PRO A 100 -13.87 -20.98 -19.23
CA PRO A 100 -13.66 -22.38 -18.82
C PRO A 100 -12.26 -22.92 -19.18
N LEU A 101 -11.51 -22.22 -20.04
CA LEU A 101 -10.13 -22.54 -20.40
C LEU A 101 -9.10 -21.90 -19.44
N HIS A 102 -9.56 -21.10 -18.46
CA HIS A 102 -8.72 -20.35 -17.52
C HIS A 102 -7.65 -19.49 -18.22
N SER A 103 -7.97 -18.93 -19.40
CA SER A 103 -6.95 -18.35 -20.27
C SER A 103 -6.50 -16.95 -19.83
N LEU A 104 -5.26 -16.59 -20.18
CA LEU A 104 -4.74 -15.23 -20.01
C LEU A 104 -5.55 -14.22 -20.82
N GLU A 105 -6.10 -14.61 -21.98
CA GLU A 105 -6.88 -13.71 -22.83
C GLU A 105 -8.24 -13.37 -22.22
N ASP A 106 -8.96 -14.35 -21.68
CA ASP A 106 -10.23 -14.12 -20.96
C ASP A 106 -10.02 -13.20 -19.74
N GLU A 107 -9.00 -13.50 -18.93
CA GLU A 107 -8.69 -12.71 -17.72
C GLU A 107 -8.20 -11.31 -18.06
N ALA A 108 -7.29 -11.16 -19.03
CA ALA A 108 -6.81 -9.85 -19.48
C ALA A 108 -7.93 -9.02 -20.13
N MET A 109 -8.81 -9.63 -20.93
CA MET A 109 -9.96 -8.93 -21.50
C MET A 109 -10.90 -8.42 -20.41
N ARG A 110 -11.24 -9.28 -19.43
CA ARG A 110 -12.08 -8.93 -18.28
C ARG A 110 -11.47 -7.81 -17.43
N PHE A 111 -10.18 -7.90 -17.12
CA PHE A 111 -9.44 -6.93 -16.33
C PHE A 111 -9.24 -5.59 -17.06
N LEU A 112 -8.82 -5.62 -18.32
CA LEU A 112 -8.61 -4.40 -19.12
C LEU A 112 -9.93 -3.68 -19.39
N THR A 113 -11.01 -4.41 -19.64
CA THR A 113 -12.37 -3.83 -19.76
C THR A 113 -12.80 -3.14 -18.47
N TYR A 114 -12.52 -3.74 -17.30
CA TYR A 114 -12.81 -3.13 -16.00
C TYR A 114 -12.09 -1.80 -15.83
N ILE A 115 -10.75 -1.78 -15.95
CA ILE A 115 -9.98 -0.56 -15.64
C ILE A 115 -10.26 0.56 -16.66
N LYS A 116 -10.60 0.21 -17.91
CA LYS A 116 -10.92 1.19 -18.98
C LYS A 116 -12.36 1.73 -18.91
N THR A 117 -13.20 1.24 -17.98
CA THR A 117 -14.63 1.59 -17.92
C THR A 117 -15.03 2.22 -16.56
N PRO A 118 -14.95 3.56 -16.42
CA PRO A 118 -15.49 4.27 -15.26
C PRO A 118 -16.96 3.92 -14.99
N GLN A 119 -17.23 3.54 -13.75
CA GLN A 119 -18.54 3.08 -13.25
C GLN A 119 -19.44 4.24 -12.82
N VAL A 120 -18.86 5.37 -12.44
CA VAL A 120 -19.55 6.61 -12.07
C VAL A 120 -18.88 7.80 -12.74
N ARG A 121 -19.58 8.93 -12.84
CA ARG A 121 -19.04 10.23 -13.23
C ARG A 121 -19.14 11.20 -12.07
N CYS A 122 -18.11 12.04 -11.93
CA CYS A 122 -18.07 13.13 -10.96
C CYS A 122 -18.61 14.41 -11.63
N ALA A 123 -19.60 15.04 -11.01
CA ALA A 123 -19.96 16.42 -11.30
C ALA A 123 -18.84 17.39 -10.85
N PRO A 124 -18.73 18.57 -11.47
CA PRO A 124 -17.97 19.68 -10.88
C PRO A 124 -18.60 20.13 -9.55
N PRO A 125 -17.84 20.77 -8.65
CA PRO A 125 -18.36 21.33 -7.41
C PRO A 125 -19.30 22.52 -7.67
N ALA A 126 -20.22 22.81 -6.74
CA ALA A 126 -21.03 24.02 -6.80
C ALA A 126 -20.18 25.27 -6.50
N GLY A 127 -19.70 25.93 -7.55
CA GLY A 127 -18.79 27.07 -7.48
C GLY A 127 -17.47 26.74 -8.18
N GLY A 128 -17.30 27.26 -9.40
CA GLY A 128 -16.23 26.87 -10.33
C GLY A 128 -14.82 27.01 -9.78
N ALA A 129 -14.54 28.00 -8.93
CA ALA A 129 -13.19 28.31 -8.46
C ALA A 129 -12.42 27.11 -7.85
N LEU A 130 -13.07 26.27 -7.04
CA LEU A 130 -12.43 25.05 -6.50
C LEU A 130 -12.20 23.97 -7.57
N ALA A 131 -13.02 23.96 -8.62
CA ALA A 131 -12.77 23.16 -9.80
C ALA A 131 -11.54 23.71 -10.54
N ASP A 132 -11.52 25.01 -10.84
CA ASP A 132 -10.44 25.67 -11.61
C ASP A 132 -9.06 25.53 -10.93
N ASP A 133 -8.97 25.78 -9.62
CA ASP A 133 -7.75 25.62 -8.81
C ASP A 133 -7.17 24.19 -8.84
N LEU A 134 -8.02 23.19 -9.08
CA LEU A 134 -7.67 21.76 -9.10
C LEU A 134 -7.70 21.16 -10.53
N GLN A 135 -8.29 21.83 -11.52
CA GLN A 135 -8.30 21.47 -12.94
C GLN A 135 -7.13 22.10 -13.71
N GLY A 136 -6.50 23.16 -13.15
CA GLY A 136 -5.17 23.63 -13.58
C GLY A 136 -4.04 22.62 -13.36
N LEU A 137 -4.33 21.42 -12.85
CA LEU A 137 -3.40 20.30 -12.71
C LEU A 137 -3.05 19.67 -14.08
N ALA A 138 -1.92 20.10 -14.64
CA ALA A 138 -1.24 19.33 -15.68
C ALA A 138 -0.67 18.02 -15.09
N GLY A 139 -1.42 16.92 -15.19
CA GLY A 139 -0.97 15.61 -14.72
C GLY A 139 -1.98 14.48 -14.94
N PRO A 140 -1.59 13.23 -14.64
CA PRO A 140 -2.43 12.04 -14.78
C PRO A 140 -3.30 11.76 -13.55
N TRP A 141 -3.21 12.57 -12.49
CA TRP A 141 -3.91 12.39 -11.23
C TRP A 141 -5.13 13.32 -11.14
N GLN A 142 -6.32 12.76 -10.90
CA GLN A 142 -7.57 13.54 -10.75
C GLN A 142 -8.34 13.11 -9.49
N VAL A 143 -8.87 14.09 -8.75
CA VAL A 143 -9.79 13.90 -7.61
C VAL A 143 -11.25 14.10 -8.03
N CYS A 144 -12.18 13.49 -7.31
CA CYS A 144 -13.61 13.69 -7.51
C CYS A 144 -14.14 14.81 -6.59
N LEU A 145 -14.59 15.92 -7.18
CA LEU A 145 -15.12 17.09 -6.45
C LEU A 145 -16.66 17.12 -6.37
N ASP A 146 -17.28 16.00 -6.72
CA ASP A 146 -18.72 15.80 -6.65
C ASP A 146 -19.19 15.72 -5.19
N GLU A 147 -20.15 16.56 -4.82
CA GLU A 147 -20.61 16.75 -3.44
C GLU A 147 -21.11 15.46 -2.79
N ARG A 148 -21.60 14.50 -3.59
CA ARG A 148 -22.08 13.19 -3.13
C ARG A 148 -21.01 12.36 -2.41
N TYR A 149 -19.73 12.67 -2.63
CA TYR A 149 -18.58 12.02 -1.97
C TYR A 149 -17.81 12.94 -1.02
N GLY A 150 -18.34 14.14 -0.70
CA GLY A 150 -17.95 14.97 0.44
C GLY A 150 -16.58 15.67 0.42
N LEU A 151 -15.68 15.38 -0.53
CA LEU A 151 -14.33 15.98 -0.55
C LEU A 151 -14.37 17.51 -0.61
N SER A 152 -15.20 18.10 -1.48
CA SER A 152 -15.35 19.55 -1.62
C SER A 152 -15.83 20.22 -0.33
N GLN A 153 -16.72 19.56 0.42
CA GLN A 153 -17.16 20.02 1.75
C GLN A 153 -16.01 19.96 2.77
N ARG A 154 -15.18 18.92 2.72
CA ARG A 154 -14.00 18.76 3.60
C ARG A 154 -12.91 19.78 3.32
N ILE A 155 -12.73 20.16 2.05
CA ILE A 155 -11.86 21.27 1.63
C ILE A 155 -12.40 22.59 2.19
N GLY A 156 -13.67 22.93 1.92
CA GLY A 156 -14.29 24.17 2.41
C GLY A 156 -14.25 24.32 3.94
N ASN A 157 -14.41 23.22 4.67
CA ASN A 157 -14.33 23.19 6.13
C ASN A 157 -12.89 23.16 6.69
N LYS A 158 -11.85 23.11 5.84
CA LYS A 158 -10.43 22.91 6.23
C LYS A 158 -10.19 21.66 7.09
N GLN A 159 -10.88 20.57 6.75
CA GLN A 159 -10.81 19.26 7.42
C GLN A 159 -10.36 18.13 6.48
N CYS A 160 -10.06 18.45 5.22
CA CYS A 160 -9.53 17.54 4.22
C CYS A 160 -8.17 16.98 4.67
N ARG A 161 -8.01 15.65 4.70
CA ARG A 161 -6.71 15.00 4.92
C ARG A 161 -6.29 14.14 3.73
N VAL A 162 -5.05 14.31 3.29
CA VAL A 162 -4.48 13.64 2.11
C VAL A 162 -3.25 12.85 2.50
N TYR A 163 -3.19 11.59 2.09
CA TYR A 163 -1.98 10.76 2.18
C TYR A 163 -1.48 10.50 0.76
N SER A 164 -0.21 10.80 0.49
CA SER A 164 0.49 10.47 -0.76
C SER A 164 1.62 9.49 -0.46
N LEU A 165 1.58 8.32 -1.09
CA LEU A 165 2.58 7.27 -1.00
C LEU A 165 3.39 7.29 -2.31
N GLY A 166 4.72 7.40 -2.20
CA GLY A 166 5.64 7.52 -3.33
C GLY A 166 7.02 6.93 -3.03
N LEU A 167 7.85 6.78 -4.06
CA LEU A 167 9.17 6.16 -3.96
C LEU A 167 10.32 6.99 -4.56
N GLY A 168 10.11 8.25 -4.94
CA GLY A 168 11.21 9.15 -5.28
C GLY A 168 10.79 10.56 -5.71
N MET A 169 11.22 10.96 -6.91
CA MET A 169 11.00 12.31 -7.45
C MET A 169 9.66 12.46 -8.18
N ASP A 170 8.60 11.83 -7.66
CA ASP A 170 7.26 11.85 -8.24
C ASP A 170 6.67 13.28 -8.32
N ALA A 171 5.78 13.49 -9.28
CA ALA A 171 5.19 14.79 -9.56
C ALA A 171 4.26 15.26 -8.41
N ARG A 172 4.79 16.09 -7.50
CA ARG A 172 4.12 16.67 -6.33
C ARG A 172 2.94 17.62 -6.64
N ALA A 173 2.43 17.63 -7.87
CA ALA A 173 1.46 18.62 -8.36
C ALA A 173 0.11 18.51 -7.63
N LEU A 174 -0.40 17.29 -7.46
CA LEU A 174 -1.66 17.04 -6.75
C LEU A 174 -1.54 17.46 -5.28
N GLU A 175 -0.45 17.06 -4.63
CA GLU A 175 -0.11 17.35 -3.24
C GLU A 175 -0.02 18.85 -2.99
N LEU A 176 0.69 19.59 -3.85
CA LEU A 176 0.80 21.05 -3.79
C LEU A 176 -0.53 21.77 -4.08
N SER A 177 -1.47 21.14 -4.77
CA SER A 177 -2.77 21.76 -5.09
C SER A 177 -3.78 21.52 -3.97
N LEU A 178 -3.84 20.30 -3.43
CA LEU A 178 -4.63 19.98 -2.25
C LEU A 178 -4.14 20.75 -1.01
N ALA A 179 -2.83 20.93 -0.85
CA ALA A 179 -2.26 21.80 0.17
C ALA A 179 -2.71 23.28 0.02
N ARG A 180 -2.68 23.83 -1.21
CA ARG A 180 -3.08 25.22 -1.49
C ARG A 180 -4.54 25.51 -1.16
N VAL A 181 -5.44 24.54 -1.37
CA VAL A 181 -6.87 24.66 -0.98
C VAL A 181 -7.13 24.33 0.50
N GLY A 182 -6.07 24.07 1.30
CA GLY A 182 -6.17 23.91 2.75
C GLY A 182 -6.40 22.48 3.26
N CYS A 183 -6.06 21.46 2.47
CA CYS A 183 -5.94 20.09 3.00
C CYS A 183 -4.67 19.92 3.84
N GLU A 184 -4.75 19.10 4.89
CA GLU A 184 -3.56 18.57 5.56
C GLU A 184 -2.97 17.44 4.71
N VAL A 185 -1.78 17.67 4.15
CA VAL A 185 -1.12 16.72 3.23
C VAL A 185 0.08 16.04 3.90
N HIS A 186 0.09 14.71 3.88
CA HIS A 186 1.19 13.86 4.32
C HIS A 186 1.78 13.10 3.15
N ARG A 187 3.08 13.29 2.87
CA ARG A 187 3.83 12.55 1.86
C ARG A 187 4.76 11.53 2.51
N PHE A 188 4.66 10.27 2.10
CA PHE A 188 5.44 9.14 2.59
C PHE A 188 6.40 8.70 1.48
N ASP A 189 7.69 8.99 1.67
CA ASP A 189 8.74 8.84 0.66
C ASP A 189 10.09 8.52 1.35
N PRO A 190 10.63 7.30 1.20
CA PRO A 190 11.85 6.88 1.88
C PRO A 190 13.15 7.51 1.33
N SER A 191 13.09 8.29 0.25
CA SER A 191 14.28 8.96 -0.32
C SER A 191 14.73 10.19 0.48
N GLY A 192 13.86 10.74 1.34
CA GLY A 192 14.13 11.92 2.15
C GLY A 192 15.19 11.70 3.25
N SER A 193 16.12 12.65 3.40
CA SER A 193 17.24 12.58 4.35
C SER A 193 16.88 12.84 5.83
N GLN A 194 15.67 13.34 6.11
CA GLN A 194 15.18 13.61 7.46
C GLN A 194 13.86 12.85 7.71
N ALA A 195 13.68 12.35 8.94
CA ALA A 195 12.53 11.52 9.31
C ALA A 195 11.18 12.24 9.15
N HIS A 196 11.12 13.51 9.55
CA HIS A 196 9.94 14.36 9.47
C HIS A 196 10.34 15.78 9.07
N LEU A 197 9.77 16.29 7.97
CA LEU A 197 9.95 17.66 7.50
C LEU A 197 8.60 18.28 7.16
N HIS A 198 8.15 19.22 7.98
CA HIS A 198 7.06 20.11 7.60
C HIS A 198 7.64 21.31 6.84
N ASP A 199 7.46 21.31 5.53
CA ASP A 199 7.61 22.53 4.73
C ASP A 199 6.31 23.35 4.87
N SER A 200 6.37 24.63 4.57
CA SER A 200 5.27 25.62 4.54
C SER A 200 3.93 25.14 3.92
N ALA A 201 3.92 24.08 3.11
CA ALA A 201 2.74 23.51 2.48
C ALA A 201 2.37 22.06 2.88
N MET A 202 3.28 21.24 3.43
CA MET A 202 2.98 19.81 3.68
C MET A 202 3.97 19.09 4.62
N TRP A 203 3.49 18.02 5.26
CA TRP A 203 4.28 17.06 6.01
C TRP A 203 4.98 16.06 5.08
N HIS A 204 6.29 15.89 5.25
CA HIS A 204 7.07 14.82 4.62
C HIS A 204 7.53 13.82 5.68
N HIS A 205 7.45 12.53 5.36
CA HIS A 205 7.82 11.42 6.23
C HIS A 205 8.81 10.51 5.49
N SER A 206 10.04 10.36 6.00
CA SER A 206 11.02 9.39 5.47
C SER A 206 10.69 7.98 5.95
N LEU A 207 9.61 7.46 5.37
CA LEU A 207 8.89 6.25 5.75
C LEU A 207 8.20 5.72 4.49
N SER A 208 8.45 4.45 4.17
CA SER A 208 7.74 3.73 3.11
C SER A 208 6.46 3.09 3.65
N VAL A 209 5.45 2.92 2.79
CA VAL A 209 4.20 2.24 3.13
C VAL A 209 4.13 0.93 2.36
N GLY A 210 3.68 -0.13 3.03
CA GLY A 210 3.62 -1.48 2.47
C GLY A 210 2.59 -2.35 3.16
N TRP A 211 2.71 -3.67 2.95
CA TRP A 211 1.76 -4.69 3.41
C TRP A 211 2.28 -5.54 4.59
N ARG A 212 3.43 -5.15 5.15
CA ARG A 212 4.09 -5.79 6.28
C ARG A 212 4.63 -4.72 7.21
N ASP A 213 4.55 -4.94 8.51
CA ASP A 213 5.27 -4.16 9.52
C ASP A 213 6.66 -4.77 9.77
N PRO A 214 7.65 -3.97 10.21
CA PRO A 214 8.99 -4.47 10.46
C PRO A 214 8.99 -5.34 11.72
N ASN A 215 9.61 -6.52 11.64
CA ASN A 215 9.70 -7.46 12.76
C ASN A 215 10.15 -6.74 14.06
N PRO A 216 9.36 -6.78 15.15
CA PRO A 216 9.63 -6.02 16.36
C PRO A 216 11.00 -6.32 16.98
N ALA A 217 11.55 -7.53 16.78
CA ALA A 217 12.87 -7.93 17.26
C ALA A 217 14.05 -7.23 16.54
N VAL A 218 13.82 -6.54 15.41
CA VAL A 218 14.88 -5.79 14.70
C VAL A 218 15.13 -4.45 15.40
N PRO A 219 16.34 -4.14 15.90
CA PRO A 219 16.62 -2.89 16.60
C PRO A 219 16.35 -1.65 15.76
N GLN A 220 15.74 -0.61 16.36
CA GLN A 220 15.31 0.62 15.67
C GLN A 220 16.42 1.30 14.85
N LEU A 221 17.66 1.31 15.36
CA LEU A 221 18.82 1.91 14.67
C LEU A 221 19.15 1.25 13.32
N ARG A 222 18.74 -0.01 13.10
CA ARG A 222 18.86 -0.71 11.81
C ARG A 222 17.65 -0.52 10.88
N ARG A 223 16.63 0.25 11.27
CA ARG A 223 15.40 0.46 10.50
C ARG A 223 15.38 1.78 9.69
N ARG A 224 16.55 2.25 9.21
CA ARG A 224 16.59 3.34 8.19
C ARG A 224 15.90 2.84 6.92
N GLY A 225 14.96 3.61 6.37
CA GLY A 225 14.04 3.11 5.34
C GLY A 225 13.03 2.11 5.92
N THR A 226 12.32 2.48 6.99
CA THR A 226 11.20 1.67 7.49
C THR A 226 10.13 1.56 6.41
N THR A 227 9.62 0.36 6.18
CA THR A 227 8.29 0.14 5.60
C THR A 227 7.33 -0.16 6.76
N LYS A 228 6.11 0.39 6.74
CA LYS A 228 5.02 0.06 7.68
C LYS A 228 3.69 -0.11 6.95
N LYS A 229 2.72 -0.75 7.58
CA LYS A 229 1.34 -0.81 7.10
C LYS A 229 0.60 0.51 7.30
N LEU A 230 -0.35 0.83 6.42
CA LEU A 230 -1.13 2.06 6.54
C LEU A 230 -1.95 2.12 7.84
N ALA A 231 -2.52 0.99 8.27
CA ALA A 231 -3.23 0.88 9.56
C ALA A 231 -2.34 1.29 10.75
N THR A 232 -1.08 0.84 10.75
CA THR A 232 -0.10 1.13 11.79
C THR A 232 0.29 2.61 11.78
N ILE A 233 0.48 3.22 10.61
CA ILE A 233 0.76 4.65 10.46
C ILE A 233 -0.42 5.52 10.92
N LEU A 234 -1.65 5.13 10.56
CA LEU A 234 -2.87 5.80 11.02
C LEU A 234 -2.99 5.74 12.54
N SER A 235 -2.72 4.59 13.15
CA SER A 235 -2.71 4.43 14.61
C SER A 235 -1.61 5.26 15.29
N GLU A 236 -0.39 5.29 14.74
CA GLU A 236 0.73 6.06 15.30
C GLU A 236 0.51 7.57 15.23
N PHE A 237 -0.15 8.07 14.18
CA PHE A 237 -0.44 9.51 14.02
C PHE A 237 -1.78 9.90 14.66
N GLY A 238 -2.53 8.96 15.26
CA GLY A 238 -3.87 9.19 15.81
C GLY A 238 -4.95 9.50 14.75
N HIS A 239 -4.67 9.21 13.48
CA HIS A 239 -5.51 9.55 12.34
C HIS A 239 -6.57 8.47 12.09
N ARG A 240 -7.84 8.89 12.03
CA ARG A 240 -9.00 7.99 11.87
C ARG A 240 -9.61 7.99 10.46
N LYS A 241 -9.20 8.92 9.59
CA LYS A 241 -9.73 9.09 8.23
C LYS A 241 -8.68 9.70 7.31
N ILE A 242 -8.76 9.31 6.04
CA ILE A 242 -8.07 9.93 4.92
C ILE A 242 -9.15 10.28 3.88
N ASP A 243 -9.26 11.54 3.48
CA ASP A 243 -10.22 11.96 2.46
C ASP A 243 -9.72 11.62 1.04
N VAL A 244 -8.40 11.68 0.79
CA VAL A 244 -7.75 11.20 -0.44
C VAL A 244 -6.48 10.40 -0.12
N LEU A 245 -6.43 9.13 -0.52
CA LEU A 245 -5.20 8.31 -0.54
C LEU A 245 -4.70 8.18 -1.98
N LYS A 246 -3.51 8.72 -2.27
CA LYS A 246 -2.78 8.56 -3.53
C LYS A 246 -1.63 7.57 -3.33
N ALA A 247 -1.49 6.58 -4.21
CA ALA A 247 -0.42 5.59 -4.14
C ALA A 247 0.25 5.36 -5.51
N ASP A 248 1.56 5.53 -5.56
CA ASP A 248 2.44 5.19 -6.68
C ASP A 248 3.66 4.47 -6.10
N MET A 249 3.73 3.15 -6.26
CA MET A 249 4.58 2.29 -5.43
C MET A 249 5.34 1.24 -6.24
N GLU A 250 5.60 1.53 -7.52
CA GLU A 250 6.42 0.72 -8.44
C GLU A 250 6.07 -0.79 -8.40
N SER A 251 4.78 -1.11 -8.55
CA SER A 251 4.22 -2.49 -8.56
C SER A 251 3.99 -3.15 -7.20
N ALA A 252 4.17 -2.41 -6.09
CA ALA A 252 3.75 -2.85 -4.76
C ALA A 252 2.28 -2.56 -4.44
N GLU A 253 1.56 -1.81 -5.30
CA GLU A 253 0.19 -1.38 -5.05
C GLU A 253 -0.74 -2.58 -4.88
N TRP A 254 -0.53 -3.66 -5.65
CA TRP A 254 -1.30 -4.90 -5.56
C TRP A 254 -1.29 -5.56 -4.17
N LYS A 255 -0.17 -5.50 -3.44
CA LYS A 255 -0.10 -6.02 -2.07
C LYS A 255 -0.51 -5.01 -1.01
N ILE A 256 -0.31 -3.72 -1.27
CA ILE A 256 -0.88 -2.66 -0.41
C ILE A 256 -2.41 -2.75 -0.44
N LEU A 257 -3.03 -2.87 -1.62
CA LEU A 257 -4.47 -3.07 -1.78
C LEU A 257 -4.97 -4.33 -1.05
N GLU A 258 -4.27 -5.46 -1.17
CA GLU A 258 -4.57 -6.67 -0.38
C GLU A 258 -4.59 -6.37 1.13
N ASN A 259 -3.58 -5.67 1.65
CA ASN A 259 -3.51 -5.33 3.07
C ASN A 259 -4.61 -4.35 3.50
N LEU A 260 -4.96 -3.36 2.67
CA LEU A 260 -6.06 -2.43 2.95
C LEU A 260 -7.43 -3.14 3.00
N ILE A 261 -7.61 -4.21 2.22
CA ILE A 261 -8.81 -5.06 2.25
C ILE A 261 -8.81 -5.96 3.49
N LEU A 262 -7.71 -6.64 3.79
CA LEU A 262 -7.66 -7.63 4.88
C LEU A 262 -7.64 -7.01 6.29
N GLU A 263 -7.25 -5.75 6.42
CA GLU A 263 -7.25 -5.00 7.69
C GLU A 263 -8.38 -3.95 7.79
N ASP A 264 -9.42 -4.05 6.94
CA ASP A 264 -10.59 -3.15 6.86
C ASP A 264 -10.26 -1.65 6.72
N VAL A 265 -9.04 -1.28 6.31
CA VAL A 265 -8.59 0.12 6.24
C VAL A 265 -9.42 0.94 5.25
N LEU A 266 -9.99 0.28 4.24
CA LEU A 266 -10.88 0.89 3.24
C LEU A 266 -12.10 1.62 3.83
N GLU A 267 -12.61 1.23 5.01
CA GLU A 267 -13.74 1.95 5.64
C GLU A 267 -13.35 3.36 6.14
N HIS A 268 -12.04 3.64 6.22
CA HIS A 268 -11.44 4.90 6.67
C HIS A 268 -10.91 5.78 5.52
N ILE A 269 -11.16 5.41 4.26
CA ILE A 269 -10.69 6.12 3.05
C ILE A 269 -11.89 6.64 2.23
N GLY A 270 -11.87 7.92 1.88
CA GLY A 270 -12.89 8.58 1.05
C GLY A 270 -12.68 8.41 -0.44
N GLN A 271 -11.47 8.68 -0.93
CA GLN A 271 -11.06 8.48 -2.31
C GLN A 271 -9.71 7.75 -2.37
N LEU A 272 -9.57 6.88 -3.36
CA LEU A 272 -8.39 6.07 -3.61
C LEU A 272 -7.91 6.35 -5.03
N LEU A 273 -6.68 6.83 -5.18
CA LEU A 273 -6.02 7.08 -6.46
C LEU A 273 -4.77 6.19 -6.52
N VAL A 274 -4.60 5.39 -7.58
CA VAL A 274 -3.50 4.43 -7.68
C VAL A 274 -2.91 4.42 -9.08
N GLU A 275 -1.58 4.47 -9.19
CA GLU A 275 -0.88 4.07 -10.41
C GLU A 275 -0.66 2.55 -10.39
N ILE A 276 -1.44 1.80 -11.17
CA ILE A 276 -1.27 0.35 -11.26
C ILE A 276 -0.25 0.00 -12.34
N HIS A 277 0.73 -0.80 -11.96
CA HIS A 277 1.77 -1.30 -12.84
C HIS A 277 1.41 -2.68 -13.39
N LEU A 278 1.47 -2.83 -14.72
CA LEU A 278 1.05 -4.02 -15.48
C LEU A 278 2.19 -4.76 -16.19
N HIS A 279 3.41 -4.20 -16.21
CA HIS A 279 4.54 -4.81 -16.93
C HIS A 279 5.06 -6.10 -16.29
N TRP A 280 4.69 -6.43 -15.06
CA TRP A 280 4.96 -7.70 -14.37
C TRP A 280 3.93 -7.92 -13.26
N ALA A 281 3.95 -9.07 -12.58
CA ALA A 281 2.92 -9.50 -11.63
C ALA A 281 2.75 -8.59 -10.39
N GLY A 282 3.80 -7.87 -10.00
CA GLY A 282 3.89 -7.15 -8.72
C GLY A 282 4.48 -8.02 -7.60
N PHE A 283 4.91 -7.36 -6.52
CA PHE A 283 5.64 -8.03 -5.43
C PHE A 283 4.78 -9.09 -4.74
N GLU A 284 5.35 -10.28 -4.53
CA GLU A 284 4.70 -11.41 -3.85
C GLU A 284 3.35 -11.86 -4.47
N VAL A 285 3.09 -11.50 -5.73
CA VAL A 285 1.98 -12.05 -6.52
C VAL A 285 2.50 -13.26 -7.30
N GLY A 286 1.87 -14.42 -7.12
CA GLY A 286 2.33 -15.69 -7.68
C GLY A 286 1.22 -16.47 -8.37
N GLY A 287 1.64 -17.37 -9.27
CA GLY A 287 0.77 -18.13 -10.17
C GLY A 287 1.33 -18.10 -11.60
N ASP A 288 0.56 -18.62 -12.55
CA ASP A 288 0.75 -18.29 -13.97
C ASP A 288 0.15 -16.91 -14.29
N ASP A 289 0.40 -16.41 -15.50
CA ASP A 289 -0.05 -15.09 -15.94
C ASP A 289 -1.59 -14.91 -15.84
N ALA A 290 -2.38 -15.96 -16.04
CA ALA A 290 -3.84 -15.88 -15.92
C ALA A 290 -4.28 -15.80 -14.45
N ALA A 291 -3.66 -16.59 -13.57
CA ALA A 291 -3.86 -16.53 -12.14
C ALA A 291 -3.48 -15.15 -11.55
N VAL A 292 -2.40 -14.54 -12.04
CA VAL A 292 -1.96 -13.18 -11.67
C VAL A 292 -3.03 -12.14 -12.02
N VAL A 293 -3.52 -12.13 -13.27
CA VAL A 293 -4.55 -11.17 -13.70
C VAL A 293 -5.88 -11.41 -12.97
N ARG A 294 -6.24 -12.67 -12.74
CA ARG A 294 -7.40 -13.06 -11.94
C ARG A 294 -7.30 -12.54 -10.50
N TYR A 295 -6.12 -12.58 -9.88
CA TYR A 295 -5.87 -12.00 -8.57
C TYR A 295 -6.00 -10.48 -8.58
N TRP A 296 -5.39 -9.77 -9.56
CA TRP A 296 -5.58 -8.32 -9.72
C TRP A 296 -7.06 -7.94 -9.86
N TYR A 297 -7.79 -8.61 -10.74
CA TYR A 297 -9.23 -8.40 -10.91
C TYR A 297 -10.01 -8.66 -9.62
N SER A 298 -9.62 -9.66 -8.83
CA SER A 298 -10.26 -9.99 -7.55
C SER A 298 -10.09 -8.88 -6.52
N LEU A 299 -8.90 -8.27 -6.40
CA LEU A 299 -8.69 -7.09 -5.56
C LEU A 299 -9.61 -5.93 -5.97
N LEU A 300 -9.74 -5.67 -7.27
CA LEU A 300 -10.62 -4.61 -7.78
C LEU A 300 -12.11 -4.90 -7.51
N LYS A 301 -12.54 -6.17 -7.50
CA LYS A 301 -13.90 -6.54 -7.08
C LYS A 301 -14.11 -6.44 -5.56
N GLU A 302 -13.08 -6.63 -4.74
CA GLU A 302 -13.15 -6.38 -3.29
C GLU A 302 -13.24 -4.87 -2.97
N LEU A 303 -12.62 -3.99 -3.77
CA LEU A 303 -12.86 -2.55 -3.70
C LEU A 303 -14.35 -2.22 -3.94
N GLU A 304 -14.97 -2.82 -4.96
CA GLU A 304 -16.42 -2.66 -5.21
C GLU A 304 -17.30 -3.16 -4.07
N ARG A 305 -16.95 -4.31 -3.46
CA ARG A 305 -17.63 -4.83 -2.25
C ARG A 305 -17.51 -3.85 -1.09
N SER A 306 -16.36 -3.20 -0.98
CA SER A 306 -16.04 -2.11 -0.05
C SER A 306 -16.63 -0.75 -0.47
N HIS A 307 -17.55 -0.76 -1.45
CA HIS A 307 -18.30 0.40 -1.97
C HIS A 307 -17.49 1.44 -2.75
N PHE A 308 -16.26 1.14 -3.13
CA PHE A 308 -15.48 1.98 -4.05
C PHE A 308 -15.98 1.82 -5.49
N ARG A 309 -16.17 2.94 -6.18
CA ARG A 309 -16.59 3.01 -7.59
C ARG A 309 -15.57 3.75 -8.42
N LEU A 310 -15.11 3.11 -9.51
CA LEU A 310 -14.15 3.70 -10.43
C LEU A 310 -14.79 4.92 -11.11
N PHE A 311 -14.17 6.09 -11.00
CA PHE A 311 -14.63 7.33 -11.64
C PHE A 311 -13.64 7.85 -12.70
N TYR A 312 -12.39 7.39 -12.66
CA TYR A 312 -11.32 7.90 -13.50
C TYR A 312 -10.35 6.78 -13.91
N SER A 313 -9.87 6.86 -15.16
CA SER A 313 -8.82 5.99 -15.69
C SER A 313 -8.00 6.75 -16.73
N HIS A 314 -6.70 6.87 -16.50
CA HIS A 314 -5.73 7.45 -17.43
C HIS A 314 -4.73 6.39 -17.89
N ALA A 315 -4.52 6.29 -19.20
CA ALA A 315 -3.54 5.38 -19.80
C ALA A 315 -2.30 6.17 -20.19
N TYR A 316 -1.14 5.87 -19.59
CA TYR A 316 0.10 6.55 -19.94
C TYR A 316 0.54 6.27 -21.38
N SER A 317 0.52 7.29 -22.23
CA SER A 317 0.90 7.20 -23.65
C SER A 317 2.41 6.99 -23.88
N GLY A 318 3.25 7.48 -22.97
CA GLY A 318 4.72 7.41 -23.05
C GLY A 318 5.38 6.23 -22.33
N ARG A 319 4.60 5.38 -21.62
CA ARG A 319 5.11 4.16 -20.98
C ARG A 319 5.10 2.98 -21.99
N PRO A 320 5.95 1.95 -21.84
CA PRO A 320 5.99 0.80 -22.76
C PRO A 320 4.65 0.07 -22.90
N ARG A 321 4.39 -0.57 -24.05
CA ARG A 321 3.23 -1.46 -24.24
C ARG A 321 3.58 -2.88 -23.78
N LEU A 322 3.60 -3.06 -22.46
CA LEU A 322 3.94 -4.33 -21.81
C LEU A 322 2.86 -4.74 -20.79
N PHE A 323 2.42 -5.98 -20.90
CA PHE A 323 1.49 -6.65 -20.00
C PHE A 323 2.12 -8.00 -19.62
N LEU A 324 2.51 -8.18 -18.36
CA LEU A 324 3.26 -9.34 -17.86
C LEU A 324 4.47 -9.70 -18.75
N HIS A 325 5.36 -8.71 -18.93
CA HIS A 325 6.55 -8.70 -19.81
C HIS A 325 6.30 -8.94 -21.31
N ARG A 326 5.06 -9.20 -21.75
CA ARG A 326 4.70 -9.47 -23.15
C ARG A 326 4.06 -8.24 -23.80
N ASN A 327 4.28 -8.04 -25.09
CA ASN A 327 3.56 -7.03 -25.88
C ASN A 327 2.22 -7.62 -26.35
N LEU A 328 1.21 -7.54 -25.47
CA LEU A 328 -0.14 -8.09 -25.70
C LEU A 328 -1.22 -7.01 -25.51
N PHE A 329 -2.40 -7.27 -26.05
CA PHE A 329 -3.63 -6.48 -25.86
C PHE A 329 -3.54 -4.99 -26.22
N ASN A 330 -2.48 -4.58 -26.94
CA ASN A 330 -2.15 -3.19 -27.30
C ASN A 330 -2.27 -2.20 -26.12
N THR A 331 -1.92 -2.65 -24.91
CA THR A 331 -2.15 -1.92 -23.66
C THR A 331 -0.86 -1.31 -23.13
N THR A 332 -0.95 -0.17 -22.45
CA THR A 332 0.21 0.45 -21.78
C THR A 332 0.53 -0.26 -20.45
N SER A 333 1.78 -0.16 -20.01
CA SER A 333 2.28 -0.82 -18.79
C SER A 333 1.92 -0.14 -17.47
N ALA A 334 1.28 1.03 -17.50
CA ALA A 334 0.83 1.75 -16.31
C ALA A 334 -0.49 2.51 -16.54
N TYR A 335 -1.36 2.51 -15.54
CA TYR A 335 -2.62 3.25 -15.54
C TYR A 335 -2.80 4.00 -14.22
N THR A 336 -3.11 5.30 -14.26
CA THR A 336 -3.60 6.02 -13.07
C THR A 336 -5.11 5.86 -12.99
N LEU A 337 -5.58 5.24 -11.92
CA LEU A 337 -6.99 4.93 -11.67
C LEU A 337 -7.49 5.67 -10.44
N GLY A 338 -8.75 6.12 -10.46
CA GLY A 338 -9.39 6.82 -9.35
C GLY A 338 -10.72 6.19 -8.96
N TRP A 339 -10.90 5.90 -7.67
CA TRP A 339 -12.14 5.41 -7.09
C TRP A 339 -12.68 6.33 -5.97
N VAL A 340 -13.99 6.45 -5.90
CA VAL A 340 -14.72 7.11 -4.80
C VAL A 340 -15.46 6.08 -3.93
N ASN A 341 -15.36 6.21 -2.62
CA ASN A 341 -16.17 5.43 -1.68
C ASN A 341 -17.61 5.96 -1.69
N SER A 342 -18.52 5.21 -2.33
CA SER A 342 -19.94 5.59 -2.47
C SER A 342 -20.76 5.55 -1.17
N LYS A 343 -20.15 5.14 -0.05
CA LYS A 343 -20.69 5.31 1.31
C LYS A 343 -19.88 6.28 2.17
N TRP A 344 -18.94 7.05 1.62
CA TRP A 344 -18.18 8.02 2.41
C TRP A 344 -19.12 9.01 3.09
N ARG A 345 -19.01 9.10 4.41
CA ARG A 345 -19.68 10.12 5.22
C ARG A 345 -18.61 10.96 5.86
N PRO A 346 -18.38 12.22 5.42
CA PRO A 346 -17.66 13.17 6.26
C PRO A 346 -18.33 13.23 7.64
N ARG A 347 -17.51 13.34 8.69
CA ARG A 347 -17.88 13.60 10.08
C ARG A 347 -16.95 14.68 10.60
#